data_AF-A0A8G2BX48-F1
#
_entry.id   AF-A0A8G2BX48-F1
#
_cell.length_a   1.000
_cell.length_b   1.000
_cell.length_c   1.000
_cell.angle_alpha   90.00
_cell.angle_beta   90.00
_cell.angle_gamma   90.00
#
_symmetry.space_group_name_H-M   'P 1'
#
loop_
_entity.id
_entity.type
_entity.pdbx_description
1 polymer ?
#
loop_
_entity_poly.entity_id
_entity_poly.type
_entity_poly.pdbx_seq_one_letter_code
_entity_poly.pdbx_strand_id
1 'polypeptide(L)'
;METTEEKNSKELQNQKICPNCKIIYHKERSENCSNCGSKLIHLYKNCPHCKKRIEENAKFCPNCGYKLIKETGKKQNVNLLSFICILILGILFWGIILSDNKDTNNTTTKQQPDSIQLSIISDANISFEDLNALEETFQLTITEIKTGIIPVNPFQEAPMFVISFQNNKDKDVIWNSDKDFCKWRVVIGNEASPSYHMYHGPSLDDPISPNRSTFIDNAGLQVRIGSEKIKREDVLIEILNRDSKKVASFPAKKEFIKNMKSLGL
;
A
#
# COMPACT_ATOMS: atom_id res chain seq x y z
N MET A 1 -41.41 25.95 17.45
CA MET A 1 -40.41 25.35 18.36
C MET A 1 -39.62 24.35 17.54
N GLU A 2 -38.35 24.64 17.23
CA GLU A 2 -37.49 23.64 16.56
C GLU A 2 -37.29 22.45 17.49
N THR A 3 -37.36 21.25 16.94
CA THR A 3 -37.21 20.00 17.72
C THR A 3 -35.77 19.84 18.20
N THR A 4 -35.56 19.17 19.33
CA THR A 4 -34.23 18.92 19.92
C THR A 4 -33.29 18.18 18.96
N GLU A 5 -33.85 17.36 18.06
CA GLU A 5 -33.10 16.65 17.00
C GLU A 5 -32.65 17.58 15.86
N GLU A 6 -33.50 18.51 15.43
CA GLU A 6 -33.13 19.51 14.40
C GLU A 6 -32.02 20.44 14.88
N LYS A 7 -32.08 20.88 16.14
CA LYS A 7 -31.08 21.77 16.74
C LYS A 7 -29.69 21.12 16.81
N ASN A 8 -29.63 19.85 17.22
CA ASN A 8 -28.40 19.07 17.31
C ASN A 8 -27.81 18.78 15.91
N SER A 9 -28.68 18.59 14.90
CA SER A 9 -28.23 18.38 13.52
C SER A 9 -27.55 19.64 12.93
N LYS A 10 -28.10 20.84 13.12
CA LYS A 10 -27.54 22.10 12.59
C LYS A 10 -26.19 22.45 13.24
N GLU A 11 -26.04 22.17 14.53
CA GLU A 11 -24.81 22.46 15.28
C GLU A 11 -23.60 21.63 14.79
N LEU A 12 -23.82 20.38 14.37
CA LEU A 12 -22.77 19.55 13.76
C LEU A 12 -22.40 19.97 12.33
N GLN A 13 -23.31 20.56 11.55
CA GLN A 13 -23.04 21.04 10.18
C GLN A 13 -22.07 22.22 10.14
N ASN A 14 -22.05 22.99 11.22
CA ASN A 14 -21.22 24.19 11.34
C ASN A 14 -19.85 23.92 11.96
N GLN A 15 -19.52 22.65 12.21
CA GLN A 15 -18.19 22.26 12.66
C GLN A 15 -17.21 22.30 11.50
N LYS A 16 -16.09 23.00 11.72
CA LYS A 16 -14.97 23.04 10.79
C LYS A 16 -13.77 22.32 11.40
N ILE A 17 -12.90 21.76 10.56
CA ILE A 17 -11.66 21.12 10.97
C ILE A 17 -10.47 21.72 10.24
N CYS A 18 -9.35 21.85 10.95
CA CYS A 18 -8.08 22.21 10.33
C CYS A 18 -7.45 20.97 9.68
N PRO A 19 -7.16 20.97 8.37
CA PRO A 19 -6.57 19.82 7.69
C PRO A 19 -5.14 19.50 8.17
N ASN A 20 -4.41 20.49 8.68
CA ASN A 20 -3.01 20.32 9.11
C ASN A 20 -2.90 19.92 10.59
N CYS A 21 -3.63 20.62 11.47
CA CYS A 21 -3.53 20.40 12.92
C CYS A 21 -4.59 19.46 13.48
N LYS A 22 -5.62 19.11 12.70
CA LYS A 22 -6.77 18.29 13.11
C LYS A 22 -7.61 18.87 14.27
N ILE A 23 -7.42 20.16 14.59
CA ILE A 23 -8.24 20.88 15.58
C ILE A 23 -9.64 21.12 15.02
N ILE A 24 -10.66 20.83 15.83
CA ILE A 24 -12.08 21.03 15.49
C ILE A 24 -12.55 22.39 16.05
N TYR A 25 -13.31 23.11 15.23
CA TYR A 25 -13.88 24.42 15.53
C TYR A 25 -15.41 24.32 15.49
N HIS A 26 -16.07 24.69 16.58
CA HIS A 26 -17.53 24.57 16.73
C HIS A 26 -18.33 25.81 16.30
N LYS A 27 -17.66 26.87 15.80
CA LYS A 27 -18.32 28.14 15.43
C LYS A 27 -17.91 28.61 14.04
N GLU A 28 -18.87 29.17 13.30
CA GLU A 28 -18.74 29.54 11.88
C GLU A 28 -17.66 30.60 11.59
N ARG A 29 -17.36 31.48 12.55
CA ARG A 29 -16.59 32.73 12.30
C ARG A 29 -15.11 32.53 12.01
N SER A 30 -14.53 31.37 12.30
CA SER A 30 -13.13 31.11 11.98
C SER A 30 -13.03 30.60 10.54
N GLU A 31 -12.35 31.35 9.67
CA GLU A 31 -11.98 30.91 8.32
C GLU A 31 -10.61 30.22 8.27
N ASN A 32 -9.74 30.57 9.22
CA ASN A 32 -8.36 30.10 9.30
C ASN A 32 -8.06 29.52 10.69
N CYS A 33 -7.17 28.53 10.74
CA CYS A 33 -6.70 27.90 11.96
C CYS A 33 -5.85 28.88 12.77
N SER A 34 -6.19 29.09 14.05
CA SER A 34 -5.42 29.97 14.94
C SER A 34 -4.03 29.42 15.29
N ASN A 35 -3.79 28.12 15.09
CA ASN A 35 -2.51 27.47 15.40
C ASN A 35 -1.53 27.47 14.21
N CYS A 36 -2.02 27.34 12.97
CA CYS A 36 -1.15 27.16 11.79
C CYS A 36 -1.53 28.01 10.57
N GLY A 37 -2.57 28.85 10.67
CA GLY A 37 -3.01 29.76 9.59
C GLY A 37 -3.74 29.12 8.41
N SER A 38 -3.80 27.78 8.31
CA SER A 38 -4.46 27.11 7.18
C SER A 38 -5.98 27.33 7.16
N LYS A 39 -6.57 27.38 5.97
CA LYS A 39 -8.03 27.51 5.79
C LYS A 39 -8.77 26.32 6.42
N LEU A 40 -9.81 26.60 7.20
CA LEU A 40 -10.66 25.60 7.82
C LEU A 40 -11.69 25.08 6.81
N ILE A 41 -11.94 23.78 6.83
CA ILE A 41 -12.94 23.11 5.98
C ILE A 41 -14.10 22.59 6.82
N HIS A 42 -15.30 22.48 6.26
CA HIS A 42 -16.43 21.86 6.98
C HIS A 42 -16.12 20.39 7.26
N LEU A 43 -16.61 19.89 8.38
CA LEU A 43 -16.42 18.48 8.75
C LEU A 43 -17.39 17.57 7.98
N TYR A 44 -18.56 18.10 7.61
CA TYR A 44 -19.62 17.37 6.94
C TYR A 44 -20.20 18.16 5.76
N LYS A 45 -20.61 17.42 4.72
CA LYS A 45 -21.44 17.89 3.60
C LYS A 45 -22.64 16.98 3.39
N ASN A 46 -23.55 17.39 2.52
CA ASN A 46 -24.63 16.52 2.06
C ASN A 46 -24.23 15.82 0.76
N CYS A 47 -24.58 14.54 0.62
CA CYS A 47 -24.41 13.81 -0.63
C CYS A 47 -25.26 14.46 -1.73
N PRO A 48 -24.70 14.76 -2.91
CA PRO A 48 -25.47 15.36 -4.00
C PRO A 48 -26.53 14.41 -4.58
N HIS A 49 -26.36 13.09 -4.40
CA HIS A 49 -27.28 12.07 -4.92
C HIS A 49 -28.42 11.76 -3.96
N CYS A 50 -28.12 11.35 -2.73
CA CYS A 50 -29.14 10.92 -1.76
C CYS A 50 -29.48 11.97 -0.69
N LYS A 51 -28.84 13.15 -0.71
CA LYS A 51 -28.99 14.25 0.26
C LYS A 51 -28.65 13.91 1.72
N LYS A 52 -28.32 12.66 2.04
CA LYS A 52 -27.86 12.28 3.39
C LYS A 52 -26.49 12.88 3.70
N ARG A 53 -26.27 13.15 4.98
CA ARG A 53 -25.01 13.69 5.51
C ARG A 53 -23.86 12.70 5.30
N ILE A 54 -22.71 13.25 4.95
CA ILE A 54 -21.45 12.57 4.73
C ILE A 54 -20.30 13.44 5.21
N GLU A 55 -19.16 12.84 5.51
CA GLU A 55 -17.95 13.60 5.82
C GLU A 55 -17.47 14.38 4.58
N GLU A 56 -16.90 15.56 4.79
CA GLU A 56 -16.41 16.43 3.70
C GLU A 56 -15.39 15.70 2.81
N ASN A 57 -14.57 14.84 3.43
CA ASN A 57 -13.52 14.07 2.77
C ASN A 57 -13.97 12.69 2.28
N ALA A 58 -15.26 12.35 2.39
CA ALA A 58 -15.78 11.07 1.93
C ALA A 58 -15.59 10.93 0.40
N LYS A 59 -14.91 9.85 -0.03
CA LYS A 59 -14.72 9.50 -1.46
C LYS A 59 -15.99 8.89 -2.07
N PHE A 60 -16.77 8.18 -1.27
CA PHE A 60 -18.04 7.57 -1.63
C PHE A 60 -19.09 7.87 -0.56
N CYS A 61 -20.36 7.99 -0.96
CA CYS A 61 -21.44 8.13 0.00
C CYS A 61 -21.75 6.77 0.66
N PRO A 62 -21.62 6.61 1.99
CA PRO A 62 -21.91 5.35 2.69
C PRO A 62 -23.39 4.96 2.61
N ASN A 63 -24.27 5.90 2.27
CA ASN A 63 -25.71 5.65 2.18
C ASN A 63 -26.20 5.24 0.79
N CYS A 64 -25.46 5.57 -0.29
CA CYS A 64 -25.93 5.31 -1.66
C CYS A 64 -24.84 4.91 -2.65
N GLY A 65 -23.57 4.83 -2.24
CA GLY A 65 -22.45 4.46 -3.10
C GLY A 65 -21.98 5.55 -4.08
N TYR A 66 -22.62 6.72 -4.13
CA TYR A 66 -22.25 7.77 -5.08
C TYR A 66 -20.80 8.24 -4.89
N LYS A 67 -20.00 8.26 -5.96
CA LYS A 67 -18.60 8.71 -5.98
C LYS A 67 -18.55 10.24 -5.93
N LEU A 68 -17.85 10.79 -4.94
CA LEU A 68 -17.84 12.23 -4.59
C LEU A 68 -16.60 12.98 -5.10
N ILE A 69 -15.73 12.31 -5.84
CA ILE A 69 -14.45 12.84 -6.32
C ILE A 69 -14.69 13.66 -7.60
N LYS A 70 -14.38 14.95 -7.59
CA LYS A 70 -14.32 15.78 -8.81
C LYS A 70 -12.89 15.76 -9.35
N GLU A 71 -12.69 15.19 -10.53
CA GLU A 71 -11.43 15.34 -11.26
C GLU A 71 -11.39 16.75 -11.87
N THR A 72 -10.44 17.57 -11.44
CA THR A 72 -10.21 18.90 -12.03
C THR A 72 -9.42 18.75 -13.32
N GLY A 73 -10.09 18.40 -14.43
CA GLY A 73 -9.49 18.42 -15.76
C GLY A 73 -9.27 19.86 -16.23
N LYS A 74 -8.01 20.33 -16.23
CA LYS A 74 -7.64 21.57 -16.96
C LYS A 74 -7.61 21.26 -18.46
N LYS A 75 -8.57 21.78 -19.22
CA LYS A 75 -8.53 21.81 -20.70
C LYS A 75 -7.54 22.89 -21.14
N GLN A 76 -6.45 22.53 -21.80
CA GLN A 76 -5.53 23.48 -22.43
C GLN A 76 -5.85 23.62 -23.92
N ASN A 77 -5.99 24.87 -24.39
CA ASN A 77 -6.10 25.23 -25.81
C ASN A 77 -4.68 25.37 -26.38
N VAL A 78 -4.22 24.38 -27.15
CA VAL A 78 -2.96 24.43 -27.90
C VAL A 78 -3.24 24.79 -29.35
N ASN A 79 -2.55 25.81 -29.87
CA ASN A 79 -2.79 26.38 -31.20
C ASN A 79 -1.99 25.61 -32.28
N LEU A 80 -2.62 25.35 -33.43
CA LEU A 80 -2.17 24.40 -34.49
C LEU A 80 -0.77 24.69 -35.06
N LEU A 81 -0.34 25.96 -35.03
CA LEU A 81 0.97 26.39 -35.51
C LEU A 81 2.13 25.88 -34.63
N SER A 82 1.88 25.64 -33.34
CA SER A 82 2.88 25.12 -32.40
C SER A 82 3.25 23.66 -32.67
N PHE A 83 2.32 22.86 -33.23
CA PHE A 83 2.59 21.46 -33.56
C PHE A 83 3.56 21.31 -34.74
N ILE A 84 3.49 22.23 -35.70
CA ILE A 84 4.30 22.18 -36.91
C ILE A 84 5.78 22.47 -36.58
N CYS A 85 6.05 23.45 -35.70
CA CYS A 85 7.41 23.73 -35.25
C CYS A 85 8.02 22.58 -34.43
N ILE A 86 7.21 21.89 -33.61
CA ILE A 86 7.66 20.73 -32.82
C ILE A 86 7.95 19.53 -33.71
N LEU A 87 7.15 19.30 -34.76
CA LEU A 87 7.40 18.23 -35.73
C LEU A 87 8.66 18.48 -36.56
N ILE A 88 8.91 19.73 -37.00
CA ILE A 88 10.10 20.07 -37.79
C ILE A 88 11.38 19.98 -36.95
N LEU A 89 11.36 20.46 -35.71
CA LEU A 89 12.48 20.30 -34.77
C LEU A 89 12.68 18.83 -34.38
N GLY A 90 11.61 18.07 -34.22
CA GLY A 90 11.64 16.64 -33.94
C GLY A 90 12.28 15.83 -35.05
N ILE A 91 12.00 16.11 -36.32
CA ILE A 91 12.59 15.41 -37.48
C ILE A 91 14.10 15.71 -37.59
N LEU A 92 14.51 16.95 -37.33
CA LEU A 92 15.93 17.35 -37.31
C LEU A 92 16.68 16.73 -36.12
N PHE A 93 16.01 16.53 -34.98
CA PHE A 93 16.58 15.82 -33.83
C PHE A 93 16.61 14.30 -34.05
N TRP A 94 15.61 13.72 -34.73
CA TRP A 94 15.54 12.29 -35.00
C TRP A 94 16.65 11.81 -35.94
N GLY A 95 17.08 12.66 -36.88
CA GLY A 95 18.20 12.39 -37.78
C GLY A 95 19.57 12.29 -37.10
N ILE A 96 19.71 12.82 -35.88
CA ILE A 96 20.94 12.72 -35.07
C ILE A 96 20.89 11.51 -34.13
N ILE A 97 19.68 11.02 -33.78
CA ILE A 97 19.44 9.94 -32.80
C ILE A 97 19.12 8.60 -33.49
N LEU A 98 19.76 8.31 -34.63
CA LEU A 98 19.85 6.95 -35.18
C LEU A 98 21.29 6.44 -35.10
N SER A 99 21.84 6.48 -33.89
CA SER A 99 22.97 5.65 -33.48
C SER A 99 23.06 5.61 -31.96
N ASP A 100 22.04 5.07 -31.31
CA ASP A 100 22.24 4.22 -30.12
C ASP A 100 20.92 3.56 -29.70
N ASN A 101 21.08 2.44 -29.02
CA ASN A 101 20.07 1.46 -28.64
C ASN A 101 18.71 2.03 -28.20
N LYS A 102 17.66 1.34 -28.64
CA LYS A 102 16.31 1.45 -28.08
C LYS A 102 16.35 1.02 -26.61
N ASP A 103 16.30 1.99 -25.71
CA ASP A 103 15.68 1.80 -24.41
C ASP A 103 14.52 2.78 -24.29
N THR A 104 13.30 2.21 -24.35
CA THR A 104 12.05 2.92 -24.10
C THR A 104 12.05 3.41 -22.66
N ASN A 105 12.29 4.71 -22.47
CA ASN A 105 12.12 5.36 -21.18
C ASN A 105 10.63 5.48 -20.85
N ASN A 106 10.10 4.45 -20.19
CA ASN A 106 8.89 4.61 -19.39
C ASN A 106 9.22 5.65 -18.33
N THR A 107 8.56 6.80 -18.37
CA THR A 107 8.73 7.83 -17.34
C THR A 107 8.10 7.29 -16.05
N THR A 108 8.89 6.63 -15.21
CA THR A 108 8.47 6.24 -13.86
C THR A 108 8.26 7.52 -13.07
N THR A 109 7.00 7.95 -12.98
CA THR A 109 6.61 8.98 -12.02
C THR A 109 6.97 8.40 -10.66
N LYS A 110 7.89 9.02 -9.91
CA LYS A 110 8.22 8.57 -8.55
C LYS A 110 6.94 8.64 -7.71
N GLN A 111 6.27 7.49 -7.57
CA GLN A 111 5.04 7.38 -6.83
C GLN A 111 5.39 7.53 -5.35
N GLN A 112 4.74 8.44 -4.63
CA GLN A 112 4.94 8.60 -3.19
C GLN A 112 4.02 7.61 -2.43
N PRO A 113 4.46 6.98 -1.33
CA PRO A 113 3.62 6.06 -0.57
C PRO A 113 2.38 6.76 -0.01
N ASP A 114 1.23 6.09 -0.07
CA ASP A 114 0.00 6.56 0.58
C ASP A 114 0.00 6.25 2.09
N SER A 115 -1.05 6.69 2.80
CA SER A 115 -1.14 6.51 4.26
C SER A 115 -1.20 5.06 4.72
N ILE A 116 -1.76 4.15 3.91
CA ILE A 116 -1.85 2.72 4.23
C ILE A 116 -0.47 2.10 4.03
N GLN A 117 0.18 2.38 2.91
CA GLN A 117 1.54 1.93 2.63
C GLN A 117 2.51 2.44 3.71
N LEU A 118 2.39 3.69 4.16
CA LEU A 118 3.20 4.23 5.27
C LEU A 118 3.01 3.45 6.58
N SER A 119 1.78 3.03 6.90
CA SER A 119 1.54 2.20 8.08
C SER A 119 2.20 0.82 7.97
N ILE A 120 2.09 0.18 6.80
CA ILE A 120 2.70 -1.14 6.54
C ILE A 120 4.23 -1.04 6.59
N ILE A 121 4.81 -0.02 5.96
CA ILE A 121 6.25 0.27 5.94
C ILE A 121 6.77 0.42 7.37
N SER A 122 6.10 1.27 8.14
CA SER A 122 6.47 1.55 9.53
C SER A 122 6.35 0.29 10.40
N ASP A 123 5.24 -0.44 10.26
CA ASP A 123 4.99 -1.62 11.06
C ASP A 123 5.98 -2.72 10.71
N ALA A 124 6.11 -3.09 9.44
CA ALA A 124 6.97 -4.19 9.01
C ALA A 124 8.46 -3.84 8.99
N ASN A 125 8.81 -2.56 9.15
CA ASN A 125 10.17 -2.03 9.02
C ASN A 125 10.81 -2.44 7.67
N ILE A 126 10.08 -2.20 6.59
CA ILE A 126 10.46 -2.51 5.19
C ILE A 126 10.60 -1.20 4.41
N SER A 127 11.40 -1.17 3.33
CA SER A 127 11.47 0.01 2.46
C SER A 127 10.22 0.14 1.57
N PHE A 128 9.96 1.34 1.07
CA PHE A 128 8.88 1.54 0.10
C PHE A 128 9.17 0.81 -1.23
N GLU A 129 10.43 0.77 -1.64
CA GLU A 129 10.88 0.06 -2.83
C GLU A 129 10.58 -1.44 -2.74
N ASP A 130 10.85 -2.06 -1.59
CA ASP A 130 10.60 -3.48 -1.36
C ASP A 130 9.09 -3.76 -1.26
N LEU A 131 8.30 -2.88 -0.63
CA LEU A 131 6.83 -2.98 -0.63
C LEU A 131 6.28 -2.93 -2.05
N ASN A 132 6.69 -1.94 -2.84
CA ASN A 132 6.24 -1.79 -4.22
C ASN A 132 6.66 -2.97 -5.09
N ALA A 133 7.89 -3.47 -4.92
CA ALA A 133 8.37 -4.66 -5.63
C ALA A 133 7.53 -5.91 -5.32
N LEU A 134 7.08 -6.08 -4.08
CA LEU A 134 6.15 -7.15 -3.72
C LEU A 134 4.79 -6.97 -4.39
N GLU A 135 4.19 -5.77 -4.34
CA GLU A 135 2.88 -5.50 -4.97
C GLU A 135 2.93 -5.70 -6.50
N GLU A 136 4.02 -5.29 -7.15
CA GLU A 136 4.25 -5.53 -8.58
C GLU A 136 4.41 -7.02 -8.90
N THR A 137 5.16 -7.75 -8.07
CA THR A 137 5.42 -9.18 -8.24
C THR A 137 4.13 -9.98 -8.12
N PHE A 138 3.36 -9.74 -7.05
CA PHE A 138 2.15 -10.49 -6.74
C PHE A 138 0.91 -9.95 -7.43
N GLN A 139 1.00 -8.75 -8.04
CA GLN A 139 -0.08 -8.09 -8.74
C GLN A 139 -1.32 -7.85 -7.85
N LEU A 140 -1.09 -7.70 -6.54
CA LEU A 140 -2.10 -7.47 -5.51
C LEU A 140 -1.64 -6.33 -4.59
N THR A 141 -2.58 -5.68 -3.92
CA THR A 141 -2.26 -4.68 -2.89
C THR A 141 -1.95 -5.39 -1.58
N ILE A 142 -0.86 -5.02 -0.93
CA ILE A 142 -0.52 -5.51 0.40
C ILE A 142 -1.35 -4.75 1.43
N THR A 143 -1.95 -5.51 2.33
CA THR A 143 -2.77 -4.97 3.43
C THR A 143 -2.08 -5.11 4.78
N GLU A 144 -1.21 -6.10 4.93
CA GLU A 144 -0.49 -6.36 6.16
C GLU A 144 0.78 -7.19 5.90
N ILE A 145 1.86 -6.90 6.63
CA ILE A 145 3.05 -7.75 6.71
C ILE A 145 3.33 -7.98 8.20
N LYS A 146 3.20 -9.23 8.64
CA LYS A 146 3.56 -9.67 9.99
C LYS A 146 4.81 -10.51 9.92
N THR A 147 5.75 -10.25 10.81
CA THR A 147 7.01 -10.99 10.90
C THR A 147 7.32 -11.30 12.35
N GLY A 148 8.12 -12.34 12.56
CA GLY A 148 8.31 -12.86 13.89
C GLY A 148 9.42 -13.86 14.04
N ILE A 149 9.73 -14.18 15.30
CA ILE A 149 10.57 -15.29 15.72
C ILE A 149 9.75 -16.21 16.63
N ILE A 150 9.78 -17.51 16.35
CA ILE A 150 9.03 -18.54 17.08
C ILE A 150 9.99 -19.57 17.67
N PRO A 151 9.85 -19.93 18.95
CA PRO A 151 10.63 -21.00 19.55
C PRO A 151 10.19 -22.33 18.97
N VAL A 152 11.14 -23.10 18.41
CA VAL A 152 10.90 -24.44 17.89
C VAL A 152 11.25 -25.49 18.94
N ASN A 153 12.34 -25.26 19.67
CA ASN A 153 12.79 -26.06 20.81
C ASN A 153 13.68 -25.19 21.72
N PRO A 154 14.18 -25.69 22.86
CA PRO A 154 14.97 -24.87 23.81
C PRO A 154 16.25 -24.24 23.27
N PHE A 155 16.75 -24.69 22.11
CA PHE A 155 18.02 -24.22 21.53
C PHE A 155 17.83 -23.53 20.17
N GLN A 156 16.65 -23.65 19.57
CA GLN A 156 16.39 -23.22 18.21
C GLN A 156 15.08 -22.46 18.11
N GLU A 157 15.12 -21.41 17.31
CA GLU A 157 13.98 -20.58 16.94
C GLU A 157 13.90 -20.51 15.41
N ALA A 158 12.73 -20.14 14.89
CA ALA A 158 12.49 -20.02 13.46
C ALA A 158 11.81 -18.68 13.15
N PRO A 159 12.25 -17.97 12.10
CA PRO A 159 11.55 -16.78 11.64
C PRO A 159 10.22 -17.18 10.99
N MET A 160 9.18 -16.41 11.27
CA MET A 160 7.86 -16.53 10.65
C MET A 160 7.49 -15.22 9.95
N PHE A 161 6.76 -15.32 8.85
CA PHE A 161 6.05 -14.20 8.26
C PHE A 161 4.66 -14.60 7.75
N VAL A 162 3.79 -13.60 7.66
CA VAL A 162 2.53 -13.65 6.92
C VAL A 162 2.42 -12.34 6.14
N ILE A 163 2.19 -12.43 4.83
CA ILE A 163 1.89 -11.26 3.98
C ILE A 163 0.45 -11.41 3.48
N SER A 164 -0.39 -10.45 3.86
CA SER A 164 -1.81 -10.43 3.51
C SER A 164 -2.06 -9.48 2.34
N PHE A 165 -2.83 -9.92 1.37
CA PHE A 165 -3.12 -9.21 0.14
C PHE A 165 -4.62 -8.98 -0.05
N GLN A 166 -4.96 -7.97 -0.84
CA GLN A 166 -6.29 -7.77 -1.40
C GLN A 166 -6.21 -7.46 -2.89
N ASN A 167 -7.12 -8.07 -3.66
CA ASN A 167 -7.28 -7.70 -5.06
C ASN A 167 -8.15 -6.44 -5.18
N ASN A 168 -7.51 -5.28 -5.33
CA ASN A 168 -8.19 -4.00 -5.55
C ASN A 168 -8.44 -3.68 -7.04
N LYS A 169 -8.14 -4.62 -7.94
CA LYS A 169 -8.38 -4.47 -9.38
C LYS A 169 -9.83 -4.82 -9.71
N ASP A 170 -10.28 -4.39 -10.87
CA ASP A 170 -11.60 -4.67 -11.44
C ASP A 170 -11.67 -6.02 -12.19
N LYS A 171 -10.61 -6.82 -12.10
CA LYS A 171 -10.48 -8.13 -12.76
C LYS A 171 -9.82 -9.15 -11.84
N ASP A 172 -10.02 -10.43 -12.16
CA ASP A 172 -9.36 -11.53 -11.46
C ASP A 172 -7.83 -11.44 -11.59
N VAL A 173 -7.15 -11.81 -10.50
CA VAL A 173 -5.71 -12.06 -10.48
C VAL A 173 -5.52 -13.56 -10.33
N ILE A 174 -4.92 -14.18 -11.34
CA ILE A 174 -4.61 -15.60 -11.35
C ILE A 174 -3.12 -15.77 -11.10
N TRP A 175 -2.81 -16.55 -10.07
CA TRP A 175 -1.48 -17.08 -9.84
C TRP A 175 -1.43 -18.45 -10.50
N ASN A 176 -0.50 -18.59 -11.43
CA ASN A 176 -0.30 -19.82 -12.20
C ASN A 176 1.09 -20.37 -11.89
N SER A 177 1.34 -21.60 -12.33
CA SER A 177 2.64 -22.25 -12.14
C SER A 177 3.82 -21.32 -12.40
N ASP A 178 3.76 -20.42 -13.39
CA ASP A 178 4.85 -19.49 -13.73
C ASP A 178 5.05 -18.30 -12.76
N LYS A 179 4.03 -17.89 -11.99
CA LYS A 179 4.06 -16.83 -10.98
C LYS A 179 4.22 -17.36 -9.54
N ASP A 180 3.89 -18.63 -9.32
CA ASP A 180 3.89 -19.31 -8.02
C ASP A 180 5.27 -19.80 -7.55
N PHE A 181 6.32 -19.54 -8.32
CA PHE A 181 7.70 -19.90 -7.96
C PHE A 181 8.38 -18.91 -7.02
N CYS A 182 7.65 -17.99 -6.39
CA CYS A 182 8.25 -17.14 -5.38
C CYS A 182 8.73 -18.00 -4.21
N LYS A 183 10.02 -17.89 -3.91
CA LYS A 183 10.65 -18.58 -2.79
C LYS A 183 10.93 -17.58 -1.70
N TRP A 184 11.18 -18.09 -0.50
CA TRP A 184 11.67 -17.29 0.60
C TRP A 184 12.96 -17.90 1.14
N ARG A 185 13.79 -17.08 1.76
CA ARG A 185 14.97 -17.52 2.50
C ARG A 185 15.21 -16.59 3.69
N VAL A 186 16.16 -16.98 4.53
CA VAL A 186 16.61 -16.18 5.66
C VAL A 186 18.03 -15.72 5.41
N VAL A 187 18.32 -14.45 5.72
CA VAL A 187 19.66 -13.89 5.72
C VAL A 187 20.01 -13.44 7.13
N ILE A 188 21.19 -13.82 7.59
CA ILE A 188 21.72 -13.47 8.91
C ILE A 188 23.17 -13.03 8.72
N GLY A 189 23.46 -11.77 9.01
CA GLY A 189 24.74 -11.15 8.66
C GLY A 189 24.98 -11.26 7.15
N ASN A 190 26.03 -11.97 6.75
CA ASN A 190 26.40 -12.19 5.34
C ASN A 190 26.02 -13.59 4.82
N GLU A 191 25.34 -14.40 5.63
CA GLU A 191 24.98 -15.77 5.29
C GLU A 191 23.50 -15.85 4.89
N ALA A 192 23.22 -16.53 3.78
CA ALA A 192 21.87 -16.83 3.34
C ALA A 192 21.58 -18.32 3.49
N SER A 193 20.41 -18.66 4.02
CA SER A 193 19.91 -20.05 4.02
C SER A 193 19.61 -20.52 2.58
N PRO A 194 19.42 -21.84 2.38
CA PRO A 194 18.67 -22.32 1.22
C PRO A 194 17.31 -21.62 1.11
N SER A 195 16.77 -21.58 -0.11
CA SER A 195 15.44 -21.03 -0.36
C SER A 195 14.37 -22.12 -0.39
N TYR A 196 13.17 -21.77 0.05
CA TYR A 196 12.03 -22.68 0.19
C TYR A 196 10.80 -22.09 -0.47
N HIS A 197 9.89 -22.95 -0.91
CA HIS A 197 8.57 -22.51 -1.35
C HIS A 197 7.74 -22.02 -0.16
N MET A 198 6.78 -21.14 -0.45
CA MET A 198 5.77 -20.72 0.53
C MET A 198 5.04 -21.96 1.08
N TYR A 199 4.68 -21.92 2.36
CA TYR A 199 3.95 -23.04 2.97
C TYR A 199 2.46 -22.94 2.66
N HIS A 200 1.86 -21.77 2.91
CA HIS A 200 0.54 -21.43 2.39
C HIS A 200 0.61 -20.36 1.30
N GLY A 201 -0.35 -20.44 0.38
CA GLY A 201 -0.60 -19.47 -0.66
C GLY A 201 -1.96 -19.73 -1.33
N PRO A 202 -2.39 -18.85 -2.25
CA PRO A 202 -3.53 -19.11 -3.13
C PRO A 202 -3.39 -20.44 -3.87
N SER A 203 -4.52 -21.07 -4.17
CA SER A 203 -4.50 -22.27 -5.01
C SER A 203 -4.07 -21.90 -6.43
N LEU A 204 -3.21 -22.72 -7.03
CA LEU A 204 -2.76 -22.53 -8.40
C LEU A 204 -3.95 -22.52 -9.35
N ASP A 205 -3.95 -21.57 -10.28
CA ASP A 205 -4.98 -21.36 -11.29
C ASP A 205 -6.38 -21.00 -10.75
N ASP A 206 -6.52 -20.78 -9.43
CA ASP A 206 -7.76 -20.31 -8.81
C ASP A 206 -7.78 -18.76 -8.81
N PRO A 207 -8.76 -18.12 -9.49
CA PRO A 207 -8.80 -16.67 -9.60
C PRO A 207 -9.09 -15.99 -8.24
N ILE A 208 -8.22 -15.05 -7.87
CA ILE A 208 -8.49 -14.12 -6.79
C ILE A 208 -9.36 -13.00 -7.35
N SER A 209 -10.67 -13.10 -7.17
CA SER A 209 -11.62 -12.11 -7.70
C SER A 209 -11.51 -10.72 -7.08
N PRO A 210 -12.03 -9.68 -7.74
CA PRO A 210 -12.08 -8.32 -7.20
C PRO A 210 -12.59 -8.25 -5.75
N ASN A 211 -11.91 -7.47 -4.93
CA ASN A 211 -12.13 -7.26 -3.50
C ASN A 211 -11.91 -8.49 -2.61
N ARG A 212 -11.42 -9.62 -3.14
CA ARG A 212 -11.04 -10.78 -2.33
C ARG A 212 -9.66 -10.60 -1.73
N SER A 213 -9.48 -11.19 -0.55
CA SER A 213 -8.22 -11.23 0.17
C SER A 213 -7.60 -12.62 0.12
N THR A 214 -6.28 -12.66 0.23
CA THR A 214 -5.51 -13.90 0.34
C THR A 214 -4.21 -13.63 1.11
N PHE A 215 -3.39 -14.63 1.36
CA PHE A 215 -2.12 -14.47 2.04
C PHE A 215 -1.08 -15.49 1.57
N ILE A 216 0.17 -15.22 1.90
CA ILE A 216 1.27 -16.20 1.85
C ILE A 216 1.99 -16.24 3.19
N ASP A 217 2.53 -17.40 3.54
CA ASP A 217 3.31 -17.58 4.77
C ASP A 217 4.42 -18.64 4.64
N ASN A 218 5.18 -18.80 5.73
CA ASN A 218 6.16 -19.86 5.90
C ASN A 218 5.89 -20.74 7.14
N ALA A 219 4.62 -21.07 7.42
CA ALA A 219 4.25 -21.82 8.62
C ALA A 219 4.93 -23.22 8.75
N GLY A 220 5.57 -23.71 7.69
CA GLY A 220 6.41 -24.91 7.73
C GLY A 220 7.72 -24.77 8.55
N LEU A 221 8.14 -23.56 8.92
CA LEU A 221 9.29 -23.28 9.80
C LEU A 221 10.58 -24.03 9.38
N GLN A 222 10.85 -24.03 8.08
CA GLN A 222 11.93 -24.83 7.46
C GLN A 222 13.33 -24.36 7.88
N VAL A 223 13.49 -23.08 8.20
CA VAL A 223 14.76 -22.51 8.67
C VAL A 223 14.75 -22.40 10.18
N ARG A 224 15.65 -23.16 10.83
CA ARG A 224 15.85 -23.15 12.28
C ARG A 224 17.22 -22.58 12.60
N ILE A 225 17.26 -21.60 13.49
CA ILE A 225 18.44 -20.84 13.84
C ILE A 225 18.68 -21.02 15.33
N GLY A 226 19.94 -21.16 15.74
CA GLY A 226 20.27 -21.21 17.17
C GLY A 226 19.84 -19.93 17.89
N SER A 227 19.16 -20.06 19.03
CA SER A 227 18.63 -18.93 19.80
C SER A 227 19.69 -17.87 20.12
N GLU A 228 20.92 -18.31 20.41
CA GLU A 228 22.05 -17.39 20.67
C GLU A 228 22.45 -16.55 19.45
N LYS A 229 22.31 -17.09 18.24
CA LYS A 229 22.56 -16.35 16.99
C LYS A 229 21.49 -15.29 16.77
N ILE A 230 20.21 -15.64 16.98
CA ILE A 230 19.08 -14.69 16.83
C ILE A 230 19.17 -13.53 17.81
N LYS A 231 19.65 -13.76 19.05
CA LYS A 231 19.83 -12.67 20.02
C LYS A 231 20.82 -11.62 19.54
N ARG A 232 21.92 -12.05 18.91
CA ARG A 232 23.05 -11.18 18.54
C ARG A 232 22.95 -10.55 17.16
N GLU A 233 22.27 -11.21 16.24
CA GLU A 233 22.24 -10.80 14.83
C GLU A 233 20.83 -10.39 14.39
N ASP A 234 20.78 -9.58 13.35
CA ASP A 234 19.53 -9.27 12.65
C ASP A 234 19.19 -10.43 11.73
N VAL A 235 17.92 -10.83 11.77
CA VAL A 235 17.39 -11.91 10.95
C VAL A 235 16.49 -11.27 9.91
N LEU A 236 16.89 -11.36 8.65
CA LEU A 236 16.11 -10.86 7.52
C LEU A 236 15.41 -12.02 6.82
N ILE A 237 14.17 -11.79 6.44
CA ILE A 237 13.40 -12.67 5.57
C ILE A 237 13.43 -12.04 4.19
N GLU A 238 13.88 -12.80 3.20
CA GLU A 238 13.91 -12.35 1.82
C GLU A 238 12.91 -13.13 0.98
N ILE A 239 12.11 -12.41 0.20
CA ILE A 239 11.28 -12.97 -0.87
C ILE A 239 12.07 -12.94 -2.16
N LEU A 240 12.06 -14.05 -2.89
CA LEU A 240 12.77 -14.25 -4.14
C LEU A 240 11.76 -14.51 -5.26
N ASN A 241 12.06 -14.02 -6.45
CA ASN A 241 11.32 -14.37 -7.65
C ASN A 241 11.74 -15.74 -8.20
N ARG A 242 11.15 -16.16 -9.32
CA ARG A 242 11.44 -17.43 -10.00
C ARG A 242 12.92 -17.60 -10.38
N ASP A 243 13.63 -16.52 -10.68
CA ASP A 243 15.04 -16.52 -11.05
C ASP A 243 15.94 -16.53 -9.80
N SER A 244 15.36 -16.76 -8.62
CA SER A 244 16.03 -16.67 -7.31
C SER A 244 16.65 -15.31 -7.01
N LYS A 245 16.20 -14.25 -7.69
CA LYS A 245 16.60 -12.88 -7.40
C LYS A 245 15.73 -12.32 -6.29
N LYS A 246 16.37 -11.55 -5.40
CA LYS A 246 15.68 -10.86 -4.31
C LYS A 246 14.65 -9.88 -4.86
N VAL A 247 13.40 -10.02 -4.40
CA VAL A 247 12.29 -9.10 -4.61
C VAL A 247 12.22 -8.09 -3.46
N ALA A 248 12.27 -8.58 -2.23
CA ALA A 248 12.17 -7.75 -1.02
C ALA A 248 12.88 -8.39 0.15
N SER A 249 13.26 -7.56 1.13
CA SER A 249 13.86 -7.98 2.40
C SER A 249 13.19 -7.26 3.56
N PHE A 250 12.82 -8.00 4.59
CA PHE A 250 12.23 -7.42 5.80
C PHE A 250 12.69 -8.15 7.06
N PRO A 251 12.83 -7.45 8.20
CA PRO A 251 13.32 -8.05 9.42
C PRO A 251 12.27 -8.97 10.06
N ALA A 252 12.74 -10.10 10.60
CA ALA A 252 11.97 -10.95 11.49
C ALA A 252 11.96 -10.33 12.91
N LYS A 253 10.82 -9.80 13.33
CA LYS A 253 10.70 -9.14 14.65
C LYS A 253 10.88 -10.15 15.78
N LYS A 254 11.66 -9.78 16.79
CA LYS A 254 11.96 -10.63 17.96
C LYS A 254 10.77 -10.82 18.92
N GLU A 255 9.62 -10.15 18.71
CA GLU A 255 8.52 -10.05 19.69
C GLU A 255 7.24 -10.86 19.36
N PHE A 256 7.27 -11.79 18.42
CA PHE A 256 6.05 -12.38 17.82
C PHE A 256 5.16 -13.20 18.76
N ILE A 257 5.73 -13.82 19.79
CA ILE A 257 5.06 -14.87 20.60
C ILE A 257 3.79 -14.37 21.31
N LYS A 258 3.63 -13.06 21.55
CA LYS A 258 2.41 -12.53 22.19
C LYS A 258 1.15 -12.60 21.32
N ASN A 259 1.29 -12.65 19.98
CA ASN A 259 0.17 -12.42 19.06
C ASN A 259 -0.28 -13.65 18.25
N MET A 260 0.28 -14.85 18.42
CA MET A 260 -0.24 -16.02 17.68
C MET A 260 -1.71 -16.34 17.98
N LYS A 261 -2.22 -16.04 19.17
CA LYS A 261 -3.67 -16.10 19.48
C LYS A 261 -4.54 -15.12 18.68
N SER A 262 -3.95 -14.06 18.12
CA SER A 262 -4.65 -13.04 17.31
C SER A 262 -4.63 -13.34 15.81
N LEU A 263 -3.86 -14.35 15.38
CA LEU A 263 -3.69 -14.74 13.99
C LEU A 263 -4.70 -15.80 13.51
N GLY A 264 -5.61 -16.25 14.38
CA GLY A 264 -6.64 -17.23 14.00
C GLY A 264 -6.07 -18.61 13.63
N LEU A 265 -4.85 -18.92 14.08
CA LEU A 265 -4.23 -20.25 14.03
C LEU A 265 -4.34 -20.92 15.41
#